data_AF-A0A0Q6XZD3-F1
#
_entry.id   AF-A0A0Q6XZD3-F1
#
_cell.length_a   1.000
_cell.length_b   1.000
_cell.length_c   1.000
_cell.angle_alpha   90.00
_cell.angle_beta   90.00
_cell.angle_gamma   90.00
#
_symmetry.space_group_name_H-M   'P 1'
#
loop_
_entity.id
_entity.type
_entity.pdbx_description
1 polymer ?
#
loop_
_entity_poly.entity_id
_entity_poly.type
_entity_poly.pdbx_seq_one_letter_code
_entity_poly.pdbx_strand_id
1 'polypeptide(L)'
;MATAATSNRRAGSGTWQISSVSGKQAGDSVLSGDTIHLRNLFGAGSYLDISGGAAAAQTQAAIYDVSTNSSNDRVGAGTASWRILAKTSNPLDRAVRENDIVLLWSLYDVGGFLETNGGGPMPTEALIDVCTSAYWDRSNGNCGFWRLTKAQA
;
A
#
# COMPACT_ATOMS: atom_id res chain seq x y z
N MET A 1 -10.81 -1.54 0.28
CA MET A 1 -10.46 -0.12 0.00
C MET A 1 -10.27 0.03 -1.50
N ALA A 2 -10.51 1.18 -2.13
CA ALA A 2 -10.42 1.25 -3.60
C ALA A 2 -9.51 2.35 -4.15
N THR A 3 -8.98 2.10 -5.36
CA THR A 3 -8.28 3.08 -6.19
C THR A 3 -9.22 4.17 -6.72
N ALA A 4 -8.65 5.29 -7.15
CA ALA A 4 -9.35 6.44 -7.69
C ALA A 4 -8.77 6.85 -9.05
N ALA A 5 -9.58 7.50 -9.89
CA ALA A 5 -9.14 8.02 -11.20
C ALA A 5 -8.11 9.15 -11.10
N THR A 6 -8.07 9.86 -9.96
CA THR A 6 -7.16 10.98 -9.72
C THR A 6 -6.46 10.84 -8.37
N SER A 7 -5.22 11.29 -8.31
CA SER A 7 -4.38 11.36 -7.11
C SER A 7 -4.92 12.32 -6.04
N ASN A 8 -5.85 13.20 -6.40
CA ASN A 8 -6.44 14.19 -5.50
C ASN A 8 -7.97 14.02 -5.38
N ARG A 9 -8.47 12.79 -5.45
CA ARG A 9 -9.90 12.54 -5.17
C ARG A 9 -10.23 13.08 -3.78
N ARG A 10 -11.24 13.96 -3.68
CA ARG A 10 -11.68 14.60 -2.43
C ARG A 10 -10.54 15.26 -1.62
N ALA A 11 -9.83 16.23 -2.22
CA ALA A 11 -8.91 17.15 -1.51
C ALA A 11 -7.88 16.44 -0.60
N GLY A 12 -7.10 15.53 -1.17
CA GLY A 12 -5.94 14.92 -0.53
C GLY A 12 -6.09 13.43 -0.20
N SER A 13 -7.21 12.78 -0.58
CA SER A 13 -7.42 11.35 -0.26
C SER A 13 -6.45 10.40 -0.97
N GLY A 14 -5.70 10.86 -1.97
CA GLY A 14 -4.63 10.09 -2.60
C GLY A 14 -3.23 10.49 -2.14
N THR A 15 -3.11 11.39 -1.16
CA THR A 15 -1.82 11.78 -0.58
C THR A 15 -1.52 10.93 0.65
N TRP A 16 -0.35 10.29 0.64
CA TRP A 16 0.12 9.42 1.71
C TRP A 16 1.51 9.85 2.17
N GLN A 17 1.71 9.85 3.48
CA GLN A 17 3.01 10.03 4.12
C GLN A 17 3.62 8.66 4.41
N ILE A 18 4.91 8.52 4.07
CA ILE A 18 5.72 7.37 4.48
C ILE A 18 6.40 7.72 5.80
N SER A 19 6.26 6.86 6.81
CA SER A 19 7.00 6.95 8.07
C SER A 19 7.72 5.65 8.36
N SER A 20 8.90 5.74 8.97
CA SER A 20 9.72 4.58 9.32
C SER A 20 9.17 3.85 10.53
N VAL A 21 9.08 2.52 10.45
CA VAL A 21 8.81 1.68 11.64
C VAL A 21 10.09 1.46 12.46
N SER A 22 11.24 1.39 11.79
CA SER A 22 12.56 1.19 12.41
C SER A 22 13.21 2.46 12.97
N GLY A 23 12.50 3.59 13.05
CA GLY A 23 13.00 4.82 13.70
C GLY A 23 13.92 5.70 12.84
N LYS A 24 13.94 5.56 11.51
CA LYS A 24 14.62 6.51 10.61
C LYS A 24 14.00 7.90 10.73
N GLN A 25 14.83 8.93 10.57
CA GLN A 25 14.41 10.32 10.70
C GLN A 25 13.67 10.80 9.45
N ALA A 26 12.83 11.82 9.61
CA ALA A 26 12.20 12.46 8.47
C ALA A 26 13.27 13.10 7.57
N GLY A 27 13.22 12.79 6.27
CA GLY A 27 14.23 13.21 5.30
C GLY A 27 15.26 12.13 4.96
N ASP A 28 15.36 11.05 5.76
CA ASP A 28 16.19 9.91 5.40
C ASP A 28 15.66 9.23 4.14
N SER A 29 16.58 8.76 3.30
CA SER A 29 16.21 7.99 2.09
C SER A 29 15.51 6.70 2.48
N VAL A 30 14.35 6.42 1.88
CA VAL A 30 13.70 5.11 2.00
C VAL A 30 14.50 4.09 1.20
N LEU A 31 14.85 2.96 1.80
CA LEU A 31 15.59 1.89 1.15
C LEU A 31 14.70 0.68 0.89
N SER A 32 14.93 -0.01 -0.21
CA SER A 32 14.32 -1.31 -0.50
C SER A 32 14.64 -2.29 0.64
N GLY A 33 13.58 -2.85 1.22
CA GLY A 33 13.59 -3.70 2.40
C GLY A 33 13.17 -3.00 3.70
N ASP A 34 13.08 -1.66 3.71
CA ASP A 34 12.61 -0.91 4.88
C ASP A 34 11.18 -1.30 5.26
N THR A 35 10.90 -1.28 6.56
CA THR A 35 9.54 -1.40 7.09
C THR A 35 8.97 -0.01 7.32
N ILE A 36 7.82 0.27 6.72
CA ILE A 36 7.15 1.56 6.71
C ILE A 36 5.71 1.46 7.17
N HIS A 37 5.18 2.58 7.66
CA HIS A 37 3.74 2.85 7.69
C HIS A 37 3.39 3.81 6.54
N LEU A 38 2.19 3.62 5.98
CA LEU A 38 1.61 4.51 4.98
C LEU A 38 0.43 5.23 5.60
N ARG A 39 0.57 6.52 5.91
CA ARG A 39 -0.49 7.34 6.50
C ARG A 39 -1.16 8.22 5.46
N ASN A 40 -2.43 7.97 5.19
CA ASN A 40 -3.28 8.84 4.39
C ASN A 40 -3.41 10.20 5.10
N LEU A 41 -3.30 11.30 4.35
CA LEU A 41 -3.36 12.66 4.91
C LEU A 41 -4.76 13.29 4.84
N PHE A 42 -5.79 12.53 4.42
CA PHE A 42 -7.17 13.00 4.42
C PHE A 42 -7.74 13.11 5.83
N GLY A 43 -8.36 14.26 6.14
CA GLY A 43 -8.97 14.52 7.44
C GLY A 43 -7.96 14.43 8.59
N ALA A 44 -8.28 13.65 9.63
CA ALA A 44 -7.36 13.41 10.75
C ALA A 44 -6.20 12.44 10.42
N GLY A 45 -6.24 11.85 9.23
CA GLY A 45 -5.32 10.84 8.74
C GLY A 45 -5.56 9.44 9.32
N SER A 46 -5.13 8.44 8.56
CA SER A 46 -5.29 7.03 8.87
C SER A 46 -4.21 6.20 8.19
N TYR A 47 -3.90 5.02 8.69
CA TYR A 47 -2.84 4.15 8.18
C TYR A 47 -3.42 3.05 7.29
N LEU A 48 -2.70 2.68 6.24
CA LEU A 48 -3.01 1.52 5.42
C LEU A 48 -2.93 0.25 6.28
N ASP A 49 -4.06 -0.41 6.51
CA ASP A 49 -4.22 -1.46 7.52
C ASP A 49 -4.88 -2.71 6.93
N ILE A 50 -4.43 -3.88 7.39
CA ILE A 50 -5.14 -5.14 7.17
C ILE A 50 -6.43 -5.18 8.03
N SER A 51 -7.59 -5.22 7.37
CA SER A 51 -8.91 -5.23 8.04
C SER A 51 -9.40 -6.62 8.43
N GLY A 52 -8.94 -7.67 7.75
CA GLY A 52 -9.37 -9.05 7.97
C GLY A 52 -9.07 -9.95 6.78
N GLY A 53 -9.68 -11.13 6.73
CA GLY A 53 -9.59 -12.02 5.56
C GLY A 53 -10.25 -11.41 4.32
N ALA A 54 -9.72 -11.72 3.14
CA ALA A 54 -10.28 -11.25 1.87
C ALA A 54 -11.73 -11.73 1.67
N ALA A 55 -12.59 -10.86 1.15
CA ALA A 55 -13.99 -11.16 0.88
C ALA A 55 -14.16 -12.14 -0.28
N ALA A 56 -15.31 -12.83 -0.34
CA ALA A 56 -15.59 -13.84 -1.36
C ALA A 56 -15.49 -13.33 -2.82
N ALA A 57 -15.74 -12.04 -3.06
CA ALA A 57 -15.59 -11.42 -4.37
C ALA A 57 -14.12 -11.24 -4.82
N GLN A 58 -13.17 -11.33 -3.88
CA GLN A 58 -11.73 -11.15 -4.09
C GLN A 58 -11.00 -12.50 -4.41
N THR A 59 -11.73 -13.62 -4.55
CA THR A 59 -11.25 -15.01 -4.29
C THR A 59 -10.38 -15.72 -5.33
N GLN A 60 -9.71 -15.05 -6.25
CA GLN A 60 -8.57 -15.68 -6.93
C GLN A 60 -7.26 -15.25 -6.26
N ALA A 61 -6.93 -15.93 -5.16
CA ALA A 61 -5.67 -15.83 -4.40
C ALA A 61 -5.47 -14.56 -3.53
N ALA A 62 -6.54 -13.83 -3.20
CA ALA A 62 -6.50 -12.80 -2.16
C ALA A 62 -6.42 -13.44 -0.77
N ILE A 63 -5.59 -12.88 0.11
CA ILE A 63 -5.38 -13.37 1.48
C ILE A 63 -6.12 -12.47 2.47
N TYR A 64 -5.82 -11.18 2.45
CA TYR A 64 -6.39 -10.20 3.38
C TYR A 64 -7.05 -9.04 2.67
N ASP A 65 -8.12 -8.51 3.26
CA ASP A 65 -8.71 -7.24 2.86
C ASP A 65 -7.90 -6.07 3.44
N VAL A 66 -7.93 -4.93 2.73
CA VAL A 66 -7.16 -3.74 3.09
C VAL A 66 -8.09 -2.55 3.24
N SER A 67 -7.88 -1.80 4.32
CA SER A 67 -8.62 -0.60 4.67
C SER A 67 -7.68 0.46 5.24
N THR A 68 -8.24 1.54 5.80
CA THR A 68 -7.46 2.45 6.62
C THR A 68 -7.93 2.44 8.06
N ASN A 69 -7.01 2.55 9.02
CA ASN A 69 -7.32 2.65 10.44
C ASN A 69 -6.64 3.85 11.11
N SER A 70 -7.22 4.43 12.16
CA SER A 70 -6.60 5.54 12.89
C SER A 70 -5.35 5.11 13.69
N SER A 71 -5.26 3.84 14.07
CA SER A 71 -4.08 3.24 14.71
C SER A 71 -3.13 2.65 13.65
N ASN A 72 -1.82 2.82 13.85
CA ASN A 72 -0.78 2.15 13.07
C ASN A 72 -0.42 0.75 13.60
N ASP A 73 -1.10 0.30 14.66
CA ASP A 73 -0.98 -1.05 15.20
C ASP A 73 -2.29 -1.44 15.91
N ARG A 74 -3.37 -1.53 15.13
CA ARG A 74 -4.74 -1.71 15.64
C ARG A 74 -4.90 -2.89 16.59
N VAL A 75 -4.15 -3.97 16.37
CA VAL A 75 -4.27 -5.23 17.12
C VAL A 75 -2.94 -5.68 17.75
N GLY A 76 -1.91 -4.84 17.78
CA GLY A 76 -0.60 -5.22 18.34
C GLY A 76 0.18 -6.24 17.49
N ALA A 77 -0.19 -6.41 16.22
CA ALA A 77 0.33 -7.46 15.33
C ALA A 77 0.92 -6.91 14.03
N GLY A 78 1.15 -5.60 13.94
CA GLY A 78 1.76 -4.98 12.76
C GLY A 78 0.85 -4.98 11.53
N THR A 79 -0.47 -4.89 11.71
CA THR A 79 -1.46 -4.88 10.62
C THR A 79 -1.32 -3.69 9.67
N ALA A 80 -0.64 -2.62 10.08
CA ALA A 80 -0.32 -1.49 9.22
C ALA A 80 1.16 -1.40 8.80
N SER A 81 1.97 -2.41 9.11
CA SER A 81 3.39 -2.46 8.79
C SER A 81 3.65 -3.12 7.45
N TRP A 82 4.28 -2.37 6.54
CA TRP A 82 4.57 -2.81 5.18
C TRP A 82 6.06 -2.78 4.90
N ARG A 83 6.60 -3.85 4.33
CA ARG A 83 7.95 -3.84 3.76
C ARG A 83 7.88 -3.32 2.32
N ILE A 84 8.61 -2.24 2.04
CA ILE A 84 8.71 -1.67 0.70
C ILE A 84 9.85 -2.32 -0.08
N LEU A 85 9.60 -2.72 -1.32
CA LEU A 85 10.58 -3.39 -2.17
C LEU A 85 10.65 -2.68 -3.52
N ALA A 86 11.76 -2.02 -3.83
CA ALA A 86 11.99 -1.47 -5.15
C ALA A 86 12.20 -2.60 -6.16
N LYS A 87 11.46 -2.59 -7.28
CA LYS A 87 11.64 -3.57 -8.37
C LYS A 87 12.96 -3.34 -9.11
N THR A 88 13.39 -2.09 -9.17
CA THR A 88 14.66 -1.66 -9.74
C THR A 88 15.30 -0.66 -8.79
N SER A 89 16.62 -0.74 -8.65
CA SER A 89 17.42 0.30 -8.00
C SER A 89 18.40 0.80 -9.04
N ASN A 90 18.17 1.99 -9.60
CA ASN A 90 19.13 2.67 -10.45
C ASN A 90 19.39 4.09 -9.92
N PRO A 91 20.58 4.37 -9.35
CA PRO A 91 21.73 3.48 -9.14
C PRO A 91 21.46 2.32 -8.17
N LEU A 92 22.37 1.34 -8.11
CA LEU A 92 22.30 0.13 -7.26
C LEU A 92 22.57 0.42 -5.77
N ASP A 93 21.89 1.40 -5.19
CA ASP A 93 22.05 1.84 -3.80
C ASP A 93 20.85 1.49 -2.90
N ARG A 94 19.88 0.76 -3.45
CA ARG A 94 18.63 0.33 -2.83
C ARG A 94 17.67 1.48 -2.52
N ALA A 95 18.00 2.74 -2.83
CA ALA A 95 17.11 3.85 -2.51
C ALA A 95 15.86 3.81 -3.40
N VAL A 96 14.70 3.91 -2.76
CA VAL A 96 13.40 4.07 -3.42
C VAL A 96 13.25 5.52 -3.84
N ARG A 97 12.95 5.75 -5.11
CA ARG A 97 12.86 7.08 -5.73
C ARG A 97 11.48 7.34 -6.31
N GLU A 98 11.25 8.61 -6.62
CA GLU A 98 10.09 8.99 -7.42
C GLU A 98 10.08 8.25 -8.76
N ASN A 99 8.91 7.77 -9.16
CA ASN A 99 8.64 6.94 -10.33
C ASN A 99 9.16 5.49 -10.30
N ASP A 100 9.86 5.08 -9.23
CA ASP A 100 10.20 3.68 -9.05
C ASP A 100 8.94 2.83 -8.94
N ILE A 101 8.98 1.65 -9.56
CA ILE A 101 8.01 0.60 -9.30
C ILE A 101 8.39 -0.08 -8.00
N VAL A 102 7.47 -0.09 -7.06
CA VAL A 102 7.61 -0.74 -5.76
C VAL A 102 6.55 -1.81 -5.57
N LEU A 103 6.90 -2.80 -4.76
CA LEU A 103 5.98 -3.75 -4.16
C LEU A 103 5.86 -3.41 -2.67
N LEU A 104 4.70 -3.70 -2.09
CA LEU A 104 4.47 -3.54 -0.65
C LEU A 104 4.07 -4.89 -0.08
N TRP A 105 4.90 -5.45 0.79
CA TRP A 105 4.65 -6.73 1.43
C TRP A 105 4.16 -6.51 2.87
N SER A 106 2.96 -6.99 3.18
CA SER A 106 2.42 -6.97 4.55
C SER A 106 3.25 -7.86 5.47
N LEU A 107 3.57 -7.36 6.66
CA LEU A 107 4.25 -8.14 7.70
C LEU A 107 3.26 -8.85 8.65
N TYR A 108 1.96 -8.75 8.40
CA TYR A 108 0.94 -9.39 9.22
C TYR A 108 0.80 -10.88 8.91
N ASP A 109 0.86 -11.72 9.94
CA ASP A 109 0.63 -13.17 9.89
C ASP A 109 1.40 -13.85 8.75
N VAL A 110 0.75 -14.46 7.74
CA VAL A 110 1.47 -15.10 6.62
C VAL A 110 2.00 -14.11 5.59
N GLY A 111 1.64 -12.84 5.71
CA GLY A 111 2.01 -11.75 4.81
C GLY A 111 1.27 -11.77 3.48
N GLY A 112 1.70 -10.89 2.57
CA GLY A 112 1.17 -10.80 1.21
C GLY A 112 1.47 -9.47 0.55
N PHE A 113 1.58 -9.47 -0.78
CA PHE A 113 1.78 -8.28 -1.59
C PHE A 113 0.48 -7.49 -1.72
N LEU A 114 0.52 -6.18 -1.44
CA LEU A 114 -0.56 -5.26 -1.75
C LEU A 114 -0.81 -5.24 -3.25
N GLU A 115 -2.05 -5.46 -3.66
CA GLU A 115 -2.42 -5.50 -5.05
C GLU A 115 -3.82 -4.95 -5.33
N THR A 116 -4.06 -4.59 -6.58
CA THR A 116 -5.38 -4.29 -7.12
C THR A 116 -6.15 -5.58 -7.44
N ASN A 117 -7.43 -5.65 -7.11
CA ASN A 117 -8.27 -6.83 -7.36
C ASN A 117 -9.68 -6.45 -7.83
N GLY A 118 -10.01 -6.77 -9.09
CA GLY A 118 -11.38 -6.70 -9.62
C GLY A 118 -11.97 -5.29 -9.75
N GLY A 119 -13.31 -5.22 -9.87
CA GLY A 119 -14.05 -3.95 -9.85
C GLY A 119 -14.25 -3.47 -8.41
N GLY A 120 -14.09 -2.17 -8.16
CA GLY A 120 -14.22 -1.62 -6.81
C GLY A 120 -15.62 -1.83 -6.20
N PRO A 121 -15.74 -1.69 -4.87
CA PRO A 121 -17.00 -1.90 -4.14
C PRO A 121 -18.13 -0.93 -4.56
N MET A 122 -17.79 0.15 -5.27
CA MET A 122 -18.75 1.12 -5.83
C MET A 122 -18.38 1.47 -7.29
N PRO A 123 -19.13 1.00 -8.30
CA PRO A 123 -18.79 1.14 -9.72
C PRO A 123 -18.59 2.57 -10.22
N THR A 124 -19.15 3.57 -9.53
CA THR A 124 -19.15 4.98 -9.95
C THR A 124 -18.06 5.85 -9.32
N GLU A 125 -17.41 5.39 -8.24
CA GLU A 125 -16.44 6.19 -7.47
C GLU A 125 -15.17 5.44 -7.05
N ALA A 126 -15.22 4.11 -7.08
CA ALA A 126 -14.16 3.19 -6.67
C ALA A 126 -13.83 2.28 -7.85
N LEU A 127 -12.70 2.52 -8.51
CA LEU A 127 -12.39 1.84 -9.77
C LEU A 127 -12.04 0.37 -9.53
N ILE A 128 -11.10 0.12 -8.62
CA ILE A 128 -10.56 -1.21 -8.36
C ILE A 128 -10.34 -1.38 -6.86
N ASP A 129 -10.77 -2.51 -6.30
CA ASP A 129 -10.55 -2.85 -4.89
C ASP A 129 -9.08 -3.20 -4.64
N VAL A 130 -8.67 -3.20 -3.37
CA VAL A 130 -7.28 -3.43 -2.94
C VAL A 130 -7.26 -4.49 -1.86
N CYS A 131 -6.46 -5.52 -2.04
CA CYS A 131 -6.26 -6.63 -1.11
C CYS A 131 -4.78 -7.02 -1.04
N THR A 132 -4.45 -8.09 -0.31
CA THR A 132 -3.13 -8.74 -0.42
C THR A 132 -3.19 -10.07 -1.16
N SER A 133 -2.10 -10.47 -1.80
CA SER A 133 -1.92 -11.80 -2.41
C SER A 133 -0.57 -12.43 -2.07
N ALA A 134 -0.48 -13.76 -2.10
CA ALA A 134 0.80 -14.47 -1.97
C ALA A 134 1.76 -14.14 -3.12
N TYR A 135 1.22 -13.74 -4.28
CA TYR A 135 1.98 -13.47 -5.49
C TYR A 135 2.09 -11.98 -5.74
N TRP A 136 3.26 -11.52 -6.18
CA TRP A 136 3.50 -10.12 -6.48
C TRP A 136 2.81 -9.66 -7.78
N ASP A 137 2.42 -10.59 -8.66
CA ASP A 137 1.67 -10.33 -9.89
C ASP A 137 0.91 -11.59 -10.35
N ARG A 138 -0.17 -11.93 -9.64
CA ARG A 138 -0.92 -13.18 -9.88
C ARG A 138 -1.58 -13.26 -11.26
N SER A 139 -1.81 -12.15 -11.93
CA SER A 139 -2.52 -12.10 -13.22
C SER A 139 -1.60 -11.76 -14.40
N ASN A 140 -0.27 -11.67 -14.19
CA ASN A 140 0.66 -11.08 -15.15
C ASN A 140 0.17 -9.70 -15.67
N GLY A 141 -0.60 -9.01 -14.83
CA GLY A 141 -1.28 -7.76 -15.13
C GLY A 141 -0.66 -6.58 -14.40
N ASN A 142 0.49 -6.77 -13.75
CA ASN A 142 1.13 -5.82 -12.85
C ASN A 142 0.25 -5.45 -11.64
N CYS A 143 -0.58 -6.38 -11.15
CA CYS A 143 -1.59 -6.08 -10.12
C CYS A 143 -0.96 -5.65 -8.77
N GLY A 144 0.26 -6.08 -8.48
CA GLY A 144 1.01 -5.66 -7.29
C GLY A 144 2.00 -4.52 -7.52
N PHE A 145 2.04 -3.91 -8.71
CA PHE A 145 2.99 -2.84 -9.02
C PHE A 145 2.43 -1.48 -8.64
N TRP A 146 3.14 -0.79 -7.75
CA TRP A 146 2.82 0.56 -7.33
C TRP A 146 3.90 1.52 -7.80
N ARG A 147 3.52 2.73 -8.22
CA ARG A 147 4.46 3.80 -8.54
C ARG A 147 4.32 4.91 -7.52
N LEU A 148 5.43 5.32 -6.93
CA LEU A 148 5.46 6.48 -6.04
C LEU A 148 5.61 7.76 -6.85
N THR A 149 4.69 8.70 -6.69
CA THR A 149 4.76 10.04 -7.26
C THR A 149 4.73 11.07 -6.14
N LYS A 150 5.35 12.23 -6.33
CA LYS A 150 5.19 13.34 -5.37
C LYS A 150 3.71 13.68 -5.18
N ALA A 151 3.36 14.01 -3.94
CA ALA A 151 2.06 14.57 -3.64
C ALA A 151 1.85 15.83 -4.50
N GLN A 152 0.68 15.94 -5.12
CA GLN A 152 0.30 17.17 -5.81
C GLN A 152 -0.03 18.24 -4.76
N ALA A 153 0.55 19.43 -4.94
CA ALA A 153 0.28 20.61 -4.12
C ALA A 153 -1.14 21.15 -4.37
#